data_AF-A0A4Z0D7J3-F1
#
_entry.id   AF-A0A4Z0D7J3-F1
#
_cell.length_a   1.000
_cell.length_b   1.000
_cell.length_c   1.000
_cell.angle_alpha   90.00
_cell.angle_beta   90.00
_cell.angle_gamma   90.00
#
_symmetry.space_group_name_H-M   'P 1'
#
loop_
_entity.id
_entity.type
_entity.pdbx_description
1 polymer ?
#
loop_
_entity_poly.entity_id
_entity_poly.type
_entity_poly.pdbx_seq_one_letter_code
_entity_poly.pdbx_strand_id
1 'polypeptide(L)'
;MSERVNQMQLLSSEVEQALINELSTKVFQTIEQMVKDSDPIPEVMNKVELGKFLNMANNTLDKYLIQEIPFIRVGTSKRYIKSEVIEFLKSKQETIL
;
A
#
# COMPACT_ATOMS: atom_id res chain seq x y z
N MET A 1 -17.70 -53.28 -5.67
CA MET A 1 -18.25 -52.01 -5.15
C MET A 1 -17.18 -51.11 -4.53
N SER A 2 -16.15 -51.66 -3.84
CA SER A 2 -15.10 -50.85 -3.18
C SER A 2 -14.23 -49.97 -4.10
N GLU A 3 -13.85 -50.45 -5.29
CA GLU A 3 -12.95 -49.70 -6.19
C GLU A 3 -13.58 -48.42 -6.76
N ARG A 4 -14.88 -48.44 -7.05
CA ARG A 4 -15.59 -47.26 -7.58
C ARG A 4 -15.73 -46.15 -6.53
N VAL A 5 -15.88 -46.52 -5.26
CA VAL A 5 -15.95 -45.56 -4.14
C VAL A 5 -14.60 -44.88 -3.93
N ASN A 6 -13.50 -45.65 -3.98
CA ASN A 6 -12.15 -45.10 -3.89
C ASN A 6 -11.81 -44.18 -5.07
N GLN A 7 -12.23 -44.52 -6.29
CA GLN A 7 -12.03 -43.66 -7.47
C GLN A 7 -12.79 -42.34 -7.36
N MET A 8 -14.06 -42.36 -6.89
CA MET A 8 -14.84 -41.13 -6.67
C MET A 8 -14.22 -40.22 -5.60
N GLN A 9 -13.67 -40.78 -4.52
CA GLN A 9 -13.00 -40.00 -3.49
C GLN A 9 -11.70 -39.34 -3.98
N LEU A 10 -10.88 -40.04 -4.77
CA LEU A 10 -9.68 -39.44 -5.37
C LEU A 10 -10.03 -38.26 -6.28
N LEU A 11 -11.01 -38.45 -7.17
CA LEU A 11 -11.50 -37.41 -8.07
C LEU A 11 -12.00 -36.18 -7.29
N SER A 12 -12.66 -36.35 -6.15
CA SER A 12 -13.08 -35.21 -5.32
C SER A 12 -11.90 -34.44 -4.72
N SER A 13 -10.84 -35.13 -4.30
CA SER A 13 -9.65 -34.48 -3.73
C SER A 13 -8.81 -33.74 -4.78
N GLU A 14 -8.76 -34.27 -6.01
CA GLU A 14 -8.07 -33.62 -7.13
C GLU A 14 -8.79 -32.33 -7.56
N VAL A 15 -10.13 -32.37 -7.61
CA VAL A 15 -10.94 -31.19 -7.91
C VAL A 15 -10.83 -30.13 -6.80
N GLU A 16 -10.82 -30.54 -5.54
CA GLU A 16 -10.62 -29.65 -4.41
C GLU A 16 -9.24 -28.97 -4.46
N GLN A 17 -8.18 -29.72 -4.73
CA GLN A 17 -6.84 -29.16 -4.85
C GLN A 17 -6.69 -28.23 -6.05
N ALA A 18 -7.30 -28.57 -7.18
CA ALA A 18 -7.34 -27.71 -8.36
C ALA A 18 -8.06 -26.38 -8.06
N LEU A 19 -9.18 -26.44 -7.34
CA LEU A 19 -9.92 -25.25 -6.93
C LEU A 19 -9.12 -24.37 -5.96
N ILE A 20 -8.43 -24.97 -4.98
CA ILE A 20 -7.56 -24.25 -4.04
C ILE A 20 -6.44 -23.53 -4.79
N ASN A 21 -5.81 -24.20 -5.75
CA ASN A 21 -4.73 -23.63 -6.55
C ASN A 21 -5.21 -22.47 -7.42
N GLU A 22 -6.37 -22.62 -8.06
CA GLU A 22 -6.97 -21.57 -8.90
C GLU A 22 -7.38 -20.36 -8.07
N LEU A 23 -8.03 -20.58 -6.92
CA LEU A 23 -8.38 -19.51 -5.98
C LEU A 23 -7.15 -18.77 -5.48
N SER A 24 -6.11 -19.50 -5.06
CA SER A 24 -4.86 -18.92 -4.59
C SER A 24 -4.23 -18.05 -5.69
N THR A 25 -4.14 -18.59 -6.90
CA THR A 25 -3.60 -17.88 -8.08
C THR A 25 -4.38 -16.59 -8.34
N LYS A 26 -5.72 -16.67 -8.31
CA LYS A 26 -6.58 -15.51 -8.56
C LYS A 26 -6.47 -14.45 -7.48
N VAL A 27 -6.37 -14.85 -6.21
CA VAL A 27 -6.15 -13.95 -5.09
C VAL A 27 -4.80 -13.24 -5.24
N PHE A 28 -3.71 -13.97 -5.52
CA PHE A 28 -2.39 -13.38 -5.74
C PHE A 28 -2.38 -12.40 -6.91
N GLN A 29 -2.94 -12.77 -8.05
CA GLN A 29 -3.05 -11.90 -9.22
C GLN A 29 -3.83 -10.62 -8.91
N THR A 30 -4.93 -10.74 -8.16
CA THR A 30 -5.76 -9.59 -7.78
C THR A 30 -4.99 -8.65 -6.86
N ILE A 31 -4.27 -9.18 -5.86
CA ILE A 31 -3.43 -8.39 -4.97
C ILE A 31 -2.32 -7.69 -5.76
N GLU A 32 -1.61 -8.40 -6.64
CA GLU A 32 -0.57 -7.81 -7.48
C GLU A 32 -1.10 -6.68 -8.37
N GLN A 33 -2.28 -6.87 -8.96
CA GLN A 33 -2.93 -5.87 -9.79
C GLN A 33 -3.32 -4.64 -8.97
N MET A 34 -3.91 -4.83 -7.78
CA MET A 34 -4.23 -3.75 -6.86
C MET A 34 -2.99 -2.96 -6.41
N VAL A 35 -1.85 -3.64 -6.21
CA VAL A 35 -0.58 -2.97 -5.90
C VAL A 35 -0.05 -2.17 -7.09
N LYS A 36 -0.15 -2.71 -8.31
CA LYS A 36 0.23 -1.98 -9.54
C LYS A 36 -0.66 -0.76 -9.81
N ASP A 37 -1.95 -0.87 -9.49
CA ASP A 37 -2.94 0.19 -9.72
C ASP A 37 -3.02 1.20 -8.54
N SER A 38 -2.42 0.86 -7.40
CA SER A 38 -2.27 1.79 -6.28
C SER A 38 -1.30 2.92 -6.64
N ASP A 39 -1.66 4.14 -6.27
CA ASP A 39 -0.82 5.33 -6.40
C ASP A 39 0.59 4.96 -5.87
N PRO A 40 1.69 5.18 -6.63
CA PRO A 40 3.04 4.72 -6.25
C PRO A 40 3.57 5.35 -4.95
N ILE A 41 2.76 6.24 -4.36
CA ILE A 41 3.05 7.00 -3.16
C ILE A 41 2.12 6.50 -2.05
N PRO A 42 2.67 5.80 -1.05
CA PRO A 42 1.88 5.24 0.05
C PRO A 42 1.20 6.33 0.89
N GLU A 43 0.08 5.97 1.54
CA GLU A 43 -0.63 6.89 2.43
C GLU A 43 0.22 7.35 3.61
N VAL A 44 1.10 6.48 4.11
CA VAL A 44 2.07 6.79 5.16
C VAL A 44 3.47 6.80 4.56
N MET A 45 4.07 7.98 4.52
CA MET A 45 5.34 8.23 3.86
C MET A 45 6.48 8.43 4.86
N ASN A 46 7.67 7.92 4.53
CA ASN A 46 8.92 8.39 5.12
C ASN A 46 9.39 9.71 4.46
N LYS A 47 10.48 10.32 4.94
CA LYS A 47 10.98 11.59 4.39
C LYS A 47 11.32 11.51 2.89
N VAL A 48 11.89 10.40 2.43
CA VAL A 48 12.27 10.23 1.02
C VAL A 48 11.04 10.13 0.14
N GLU A 49 10.03 9.37 0.57
CA GLU A 49 8.74 9.25 -0.11
C GLU A 49 7.98 10.58 -0.13
N LEU A 50 7.98 11.31 0.99
CA LEU A 50 7.41 12.66 1.07
C LEU A 50 8.07 13.61 0.08
N GLY A 51 9.41 13.57 -0.06
CA GLY A 51 10.13 14.37 -1.04
C GLY A 51 9.74 14.06 -2.48
N LYS A 52 9.55 12.77 -2.81
CA LYS A 52 9.03 12.35 -4.11
C LYS A 52 7.61 12.83 -4.34
N PHE A 53 6.74 12.71 -3.33
CA PHE A 53 5.35 13.16 -3.38
C PHE A 53 5.21 14.65 -3.64
N LEU A 54 6.01 15.46 -2.95
CA LEU A 54 5.99 16.91 -3.13
C LEU A 54 6.81 17.37 -4.34
N ASN A 55 7.45 16.45 -5.05
CA ASN A 55 8.43 16.74 -6.11
C ASN A 55 9.50 17.75 -5.64
N MET A 56 10.01 17.57 -4.43
CA MET A 56 10.99 18.45 -3.80
C MET A 56 12.30 17.72 -3.53
N ALA A 57 13.42 18.39 -3.80
CA ALA A 57 14.74 17.93 -3.38
C ALA A 57 14.82 17.86 -1.84
N ASN A 58 15.55 16.87 -1.31
CA ASN A 58 15.66 16.61 0.14
C ASN A 58 16.07 17.85 0.94
N ASN A 59 16.98 18.67 0.40
CA ASN A 59 17.46 19.91 1.04
C ASN A 59 16.38 20.99 1.15
N THR A 60 15.42 21.00 0.21
CA THR A 60 14.29 21.92 0.20
C THR A 60 13.24 21.41 1.17
N LEU A 61 12.97 20.11 1.15
CA LEU A 61 12.08 19.46 2.11
C LEU A 61 12.53 19.70 3.54
N ASP A 62 13.83 19.64 3.84
CA ASP A 62 14.37 19.95 5.17
C ASP A 62 14.02 21.35 5.65
N LYS A 63 14.02 22.34 4.75
CA LYS A 63 13.60 23.71 5.09
C LYS A 63 12.12 23.81 5.41
N TYR A 64 11.28 23.02 4.74
CA TYR A 64 9.85 22.94 5.01
C TYR A 64 9.52 22.12 6.26
N LEU A 65 10.30 21.09 6.58
CA LEU A 65 10.14 20.31 7.82
C LEU A 65 10.42 21.15 9.07
N ILE A 66 11.19 22.24 8.95
CA ILE A 66 11.36 23.24 10.02
C ILE A 66 10.04 24.02 10.26
N GLN A 67 9.17 24.13 9.25
CA GLN A 67 7.88 24.82 9.35
C GLN A 67 6.74 23.95 9.91
N GLU A 68 7.07 22.86 10.59
CA GLU A 68 6.12 21.97 11.30
C GLU A 68 5.11 21.25 10.41
N ILE A 69 5.56 20.64 9.30
CA ILE A 69 4.72 19.68 8.57
C ILE A 69 4.23 18.59 9.55
N PRO A 70 2.92 18.25 9.58
CA PRO A 70 2.37 17.23 10.45
C PRO A 70 3.08 15.87 10.28
N PHE A 71 3.45 15.25 11.39
CA PHE A 71 4.07 13.93 11.39
C PHE A 71 3.65 13.12 12.61
N ILE A 72 3.62 11.80 12.41
CA ILE A 72 3.51 10.83 13.50
C ILE A 72 4.88 10.19 13.77
N ARG A 73 5.09 9.74 15.01
CA ARG A 73 6.28 8.95 15.37
C ARG A 73 5.92 7.48 15.42
N VAL A 74 6.65 6.68 14.66
CA VAL A 74 6.60 5.22 14.72
C VAL A 74 7.97 4.74 15.21
N GLY A 75 8.05 4.42 16.51
CA GLY A 75 9.32 4.21 17.20
C GLY A 75 10.20 5.46 17.18
N THR A 76 11.42 5.34 16.64
CA THR A 76 12.36 6.47 16.49
C THR A 76 12.19 7.25 15.19
N SER A 77 11.38 6.74 14.26
CA SER A 77 11.23 7.29 12.91
C SER A 77 10.03 8.22 12.80
N LYS A 78 10.19 9.32 12.05
CA LYS A 78 9.07 10.17 11.62
C LYS A 78 8.37 9.58 10.39
N ARG A 79 7.05 9.69 10.35
CA ARG A 79 6.19 9.32 9.23
C ARG A 79 5.18 10.42 8.96
N TYR A 80 4.81 10.60 7.71
CA TYR A 80 3.94 11.68 7.24
C TYR A 80 2.72 11.06 6.59
N ILE A 81 1.53 11.43 7.06
CA ILE A 81 0.27 10.97 6.50
C ILE A 81 -0.07 11.88 5.32
N LYS A 82 -0.34 11.30 4.15
CA LYS A 82 -0.56 12.01 2.90
C LYS A 82 -1.70 13.03 3.00
N SER A 83 -2.84 12.64 3.57
CA SER A 83 -3.99 13.53 3.78
C SER A 83 -3.64 14.75 4.64
N GLU A 84 -2.97 14.55 5.79
CA GLU A 84 -2.56 15.62 6.69
C GLU A 84 -1.56 16.59 6.05
N VAL A 85 -0.60 16.07 5.27
CA VAL A 85 0.34 16.90 4.52
C VAL A 85 -0.39 17.77 3.50
N ILE A 86 -1.35 17.20 2.76
CA ILE A 86 -2.15 17.95 1.77
C ILE A 86 -2.95 19.07 2.46
N GLU A 87 -3.62 18.77 3.57
CA GLU A 87 -4.39 19.76 4.33
C GLU A 87 -3.50 20.89 4.86
N PHE A 88 -2.33 20.54 5.40
CA PHE A 88 -1.35 21.53 5.84
C PHE A 88 -0.90 22.44 4.69
N LEU A 89 -0.56 21.88 3.54
CA LEU A 89 -0.12 22.68 2.38
C LEU A 89 -1.23 23.61 1.88
N LYS A 90 -2.48 23.15 1.86
CA LYS A 90 -3.65 24.00 1.54
C LYS A 90 -3.77 25.17 2.51
N SER A 91 -3.66 24.91 3.83
CA SER A 91 -3.76 25.97 4.84
C SER A 91 -2.69 27.06 4.70
N LYS A 92 -1.48 26.69 4.24
CA LYS A 92 -0.38 27.64 4.00
C LYS A 92 -0.56 28.44 2.72
N GLN A 93 -1.20 27.86 1.70
CA GLN A 93 -1.48 28.55 0.44
C GLN A 93 -2.51 29.68 0.61
N GLU A 94 -3.50 29.48 1.49
CA GLU A 94 -4.54 30.48 1.79
C GLU A 94 -4.03 31.66 2.62
N THR A 95 -2.86 31.55 3.26
CA THR A 95 -2.31 32.61 4.13
C THR A 95 -1.58 33.72 3.34
N ILE A 96 -1.43 33.60 2.01
CA ILE A 96 -0.68 34.54 1.15
C ILE A 96 -1.61 35.50 0.38
N LEU A 97 -2.91 35.53 0.67
CA LEU A 97 -3.87 36.51 0.14
C LEU A 97 -4.39 37.43 1.25
#